data_AF-A0A4R9K0Y7-F1
#
_entry.id   AF-A0A4R9K0Y7-F1
#
_cell.length_a   1.000
_cell.length_b   1.000
_cell.length_c   1.000
_cell.angle_alpha   90.00
_cell.angle_beta   90.00
_cell.angle_gamma   90.00
#
_symmetry.space_group_name_H-M   'P 1'
#
loop_
_entity.id
_entity.type
_entity.pdbx_description
1 polymer ?
#
loop_
_entity_poly.entity_id
_entity_poly.type
_entity_poly.pdbx_seq_one_letter_code
_entity_poly.pdbx_strand_id
1 'polypeptide(L)'
;MNDSQIWKIKRDHYFGKLYQEEGLEAVLKAGFFEDLNAEDIDVEATISILCTPYSFLAKPKTDNHCVLLLTGALCPIHDGHLEMMIIAKESLESEGYEVLGGYISPDHDDYVGPKTNSFLNIYERNRIVTEKIEDYPWIGLDPWNGVFNQTSVNFTEVVYRLKKYLERNAKLNTKIFFLCGGDNFRFADAFKYSEDGCVVITRNGYEINVKNQESVYLAQGKSSNSSSEIRKSYKKKDFYDKILKVREDGYPIPKFLSIFFNVIEIIPLEKQKQKLKSMSTDHMISLDPMIPLKYNLSVSRIFDIHGHRKLGYKMEKISQNSKLQDLLGRNDILLYDDDICTGKTMREAKSYLKSELDISIDSFFSFNISSVNYDLLDPRDLFAFSTEDNCGLLVNFGDFQQRVPYTFPYVDPSIRSSVKDPFQFSIAVWKENQKFFASKPDLRLSNFPFYQKLYLKIGFQLETPIQEIFQWHINLLDKILK
;
A
#
# COMPACT_ATOMS: atom_id res chain seq x y z
N MET A 1 -12.28 -29.55 18.75
CA MET A 1 -12.77 -29.05 17.46
C MET A 1 -14.02 -29.87 17.12
N ASN A 2 -15.16 -29.22 16.94
CA ASN A 2 -16.41 -29.92 16.62
C ASN A 2 -16.39 -30.34 15.14
N ASP A 3 -17.08 -31.43 14.78
CA ASP A 3 -17.21 -31.90 13.39
C ASP A 3 -17.70 -30.78 12.44
N SER A 4 -18.41 -29.78 12.98
CA SER A 4 -18.92 -28.60 12.27
C SER A 4 -17.85 -27.65 11.73
N GLN A 5 -16.56 -27.85 12.01
CA GLN A 5 -15.48 -26.93 11.59
C GLN A 5 -14.31 -27.60 10.86
N ILE A 6 -14.32 -28.94 10.75
CA ILE A 6 -13.34 -29.69 9.94
C ILE A 6 -13.37 -29.25 8.46
N TRP A 7 -14.50 -28.71 7.99
CA TRP A 7 -14.62 -28.18 6.64
C TRP A 7 -13.59 -27.10 6.32
N LYS A 8 -13.21 -26.24 7.28
CA LYS A 8 -12.17 -25.20 7.10
C LYS A 8 -10.83 -25.81 6.77
N ILE A 9 -10.46 -26.88 7.48
CA ILE A 9 -9.24 -27.64 7.21
C ILE A 9 -9.33 -28.29 5.83
N LYS A 10 -10.45 -28.95 5.52
CA LYS A 10 -10.62 -29.69 4.26
C LYS A 10 -10.56 -28.81 3.00
N ARG A 11 -11.04 -27.56 3.08
CA ARG A 11 -10.99 -26.60 1.97
C ARG A 11 -9.61 -25.94 1.80
N ASP A 12 -8.81 -25.87 2.87
CA ASP A 12 -7.54 -25.15 2.88
C ASP A 12 -6.55 -25.85 1.94
N HIS A 13 -5.88 -25.06 1.10
CA HIS A 13 -4.99 -25.54 0.05
C HIS A 13 -3.75 -26.29 0.57
N TYR A 14 -3.40 -26.08 1.83
CA TYR A 14 -2.23 -26.66 2.47
C TYR A 14 -2.65 -27.66 3.55
N PHE A 15 -3.47 -27.21 4.51
CA PHE A 15 -3.93 -28.05 5.61
C PHE A 15 -4.87 -29.16 5.14
N GLY A 16 -5.61 -28.99 4.05
CA GLY A 16 -6.52 -30.01 3.53
C GLY A 16 -5.79 -31.29 3.13
N LYS A 17 -4.63 -31.14 2.46
CA LYS A 17 -3.81 -32.29 2.08
C LYS A 17 -3.10 -32.90 3.29
N LEU A 18 -2.54 -32.08 4.18
CA LEU A 18 -1.94 -32.56 5.43
C LEU A 18 -2.95 -33.35 6.29
N TYR A 19 -4.19 -32.87 6.37
CA TYR A 19 -5.28 -33.55 7.07
C TYR A 19 -5.62 -34.90 6.47
N GLN A 20 -5.67 -35.00 5.13
CA GLN A 20 -5.97 -36.25 4.43
C GLN A 20 -4.90 -37.32 4.70
N GLU A 21 -3.62 -36.92 4.74
CA GLU A 21 -2.49 -37.86 4.89
C GLU A 21 -2.16 -38.18 6.36
N GLU A 22 -2.28 -37.20 7.27
CA GLU A 22 -1.74 -37.30 8.65
C GLU A 22 -2.77 -36.96 9.75
N GLY A 23 -3.99 -36.58 9.37
CA GLY A 23 -5.09 -36.36 10.30
C GLY A 23 -5.03 -35.02 11.06
N LEU A 24 -6.00 -34.84 11.96
CA LEU A 24 -6.24 -33.56 12.66
C LEU A 24 -5.07 -33.13 13.55
N GLU A 25 -4.42 -34.07 14.22
CA GLU A 25 -3.34 -33.75 15.16
C GLU A 25 -2.13 -33.12 14.45
N ALA A 26 -1.82 -33.58 13.24
CA ALA A 26 -0.75 -33.01 12.42
C ALA A 26 -1.07 -31.56 12.03
N VAL A 27 -2.30 -31.29 11.61
CA VAL A 27 -2.77 -29.94 11.24
C VAL A 27 -2.71 -28.96 12.40
N LEU A 28 -3.15 -29.38 13.60
CA LEU A 28 -3.07 -28.55 14.80
C LEU A 28 -1.62 -28.27 15.22
N LYS A 29 -0.73 -29.27 15.10
CA LYS A 29 0.71 -29.09 15.34
C LYS A 29 1.36 -28.17 14.32
N ALA A 30 0.87 -28.17 13.08
CA ALA A 30 1.32 -27.32 11.98
C ALA A 30 0.82 -25.86 12.09
N GLY A 31 0.14 -25.49 13.18
CA GLY A 31 -0.22 -24.11 13.48
C GLY A 31 -1.61 -23.69 13.02
N PHE A 32 -2.46 -24.63 12.60
CA PHE A 32 -3.87 -24.32 12.36
C PHE A 32 -4.51 -23.78 13.63
N PHE A 33 -5.20 -22.65 13.50
CA PHE A 33 -6.10 -22.16 14.54
C PHE A 33 -7.50 -21.97 13.97
N GLU A 34 -8.47 -22.08 14.87
CA GLU A 34 -9.86 -21.85 14.54
C GLU A 34 -10.13 -20.34 14.53
N ASP A 35 -10.16 -19.75 13.34
CA ASP A 35 -10.51 -18.34 13.18
C ASP A 35 -11.99 -18.06 13.48
N LEU A 36 -12.30 -16.79 13.76
CA LEU A 36 -13.63 -16.33 14.15
C LEU A 36 -14.63 -16.24 12.98
N ASN A 37 -14.23 -16.54 11.74
CA ASN A 37 -15.16 -16.47 10.61
C ASN A 37 -16.21 -17.57 10.74
N ALA A 38 -17.49 -17.18 10.66
CA ALA A 38 -18.59 -18.14 10.62
C ALA A 38 -18.74 -18.79 9.23
N GLU A 39 -18.32 -18.08 8.18
CA GLU A 39 -18.50 -18.47 6.77
C GLU A 39 -17.16 -18.71 6.06
N ASP A 40 -17.26 -19.27 4.84
CA ASP A 40 -16.10 -19.48 3.98
C ASP A 40 -15.52 -18.15 3.48
N ILE A 41 -14.19 -18.01 3.53
CA ILE A 41 -13.51 -16.90 2.88
C ILE A 41 -13.18 -17.36 1.48
N ASP A 42 -13.92 -16.83 0.51
CA ASP A 42 -13.54 -16.95 -0.90
C ASP A 42 -12.31 -16.08 -1.16
N VAL A 43 -11.12 -16.66 -0.94
CA VAL A 43 -9.83 -16.00 -1.15
C VAL A 43 -9.68 -15.50 -2.58
N GLU A 44 -10.18 -16.26 -3.56
CA GLU A 44 -10.09 -15.87 -4.96
C GLU A 44 -10.98 -14.68 -5.30
N ALA A 45 -12.13 -14.50 -4.64
CA ALA A 45 -12.90 -13.26 -4.78
C ALA A 45 -12.10 -12.02 -4.32
N THR A 46 -11.19 -12.18 -3.36
CA THR A 46 -10.40 -11.07 -2.79
C THR A 46 -9.21 -10.62 -3.64
N ILE A 47 -8.81 -11.37 -4.67
CA ILE A 47 -7.65 -11.00 -5.51
C ILE A 47 -7.91 -9.77 -6.39
N SER A 48 -9.18 -9.33 -6.46
CA SER A 48 -9.62 -8.08 -7.10
C SER A 48 -9.42 -6.85 -6.21
N ILE A 49 -9.15 -7.05 -4.91
CA ILE A 49 -8.80 -5.98 -3.97
C ILE A 49 -7.34 -5.59 -4.23
N LEU A 50 -7.14 -4.55 -5.03
CA LEU A 50 -5.83 -4.07 -5.45
C LEU A 50 -5.14 -3.31 -4.30
N CYS A 51 -4.62 -4.04 -3.30
CA CYS A 51 -3.94 -3.50 -2.13
C CYS A 51 -2.49 -3.99 -1.95
N THR A 52 -2.05 -4.99 -2.71
CA THR A 52 -0.70 -5.56 -2.57
C THR A 52 0.18 -5.09 -3.73
N PRO A 53 1.31 -4.41 -3.46
CA PRO A 53 2.21 -3.92 -4.50
C PRO A 53 3.06 -5.05 -5.09
N TYR A 54 3.32 -5.01 -6.39
CA TYR A 54 4.17 -6.02 -7.08
C TYR A 54 5.15 -5.41 -8.08
N SER A 55 5.12 -4.09 -8.27
CA SER A 55 6.01 -3.39 -9.19
C SER A 55 7.48 -3.39 -8.76
N PHE A 56 7.76 -3.70 -7.49
CA PHE A 56 9.13 -3.83 -6.97
C PHE A 56 9.74 -5.22 -7.20
N LEU A 57 8.93 -6.23 -7.56
CA LEU A 57 9.41 -7.58 -7.80
C LEU A 57 10.36 -7.59 -8.99
N ALA A 58 11.47 -8.32 -8.86
CA ALA A 58 12.34 -8.59 -9.98
C ALA A 58 11.60 -9.43 -11.04
N LYS A 59 11.94 -9.22 -12.32
CA LYS A 59 11.47 -10.10 -13.39
C LYS A 59 12.23 -11.42 -13.31
N PRO A 60 11.55 -12.58 -13.34
CA PRO A 60 12.22 -13.87 -13.30
C PRO A 60 13.14 -14.03 -14.52
N LYS A 61 14.34 -14.56 -14.27
CA LYS A 61 15.35 -14.92 -15.27
C LYS A 61 15.44 -16.43 -15.45
N THR A 62 14.99 -17.18 -14.46
CA THR A 62 14.94 -18.65 -14.44
C THR A 62 13.52 -19.10 -14.12
N ASP A 63 13.21 -20.38 -14.35
CA ASP A 63 11.94 -20.97 -13.90
C ASP A 63 11.95 -21.34 -12.41
N ASN A 64 13.14 -21.41 -11.78
CA ASN A 64 13.28 -21.71 -10.36
C ASN A 64 13.29 -20.43 -9.53
N HIS A 65 12.16 -19.75 -9.46
CA HIS A 65 12.03 -18.47 -8.77
C HIS A 65 10.99 -18.53 -7.65
N CYS A 66 11.14 -17.65 -6.67
CA CYS A 66 10.25 -17.59 -5.52
C CYS A 66 10.05 -16.18 -4.95
N VAL A 67 9.03 -16.06 -4.11
CA VAL A 67 8.72 -14.87 -3.32
C VAL A 67 8.65 -15.24 -1.84
N LEU A 68 9.20 -14.41 -0.97
CA LEU A 68 9.14 -14.61 0.48
C LEU A 68 7.88 -13.99 1.09
N LEU A 69 7.33 -14.61 2.14
CA LEU A 69 6.23 -14.06 2.91
C LEU A 69 6.48 -14.21 4.41
N LEU A 70 6.51 -13.09 5.13
CA LEU A 70 6.50 -13.04 6.59
C LEU A 70 5.16 -12.48 7.08
N THR A 71 4.41 -13.26 7.84
CA THR A 71 3.17 -12.81 8.52
C THR A 71 3.24 -13.06 10.03
N GLY A 72 2.45 -12.31 10.78
CA GLY A 72 2.30 -12.43 12.23
C GLY A 72 1.91 -11.12 12.89
N ALA A 73 1.95 -11.11 14.23
CA ALA A 73 1.50 -9.96 15.01
C ALA A 73 2.29 -8.68 14.68
N LEU A 74 3.61 -8.78 14.50
CA LEU A 74 4.51 -7.68 14.11
C LEU A 74 4.24 -6.38 14.91
N CYS A 75 4.13 -6.53 16.23
CA CYS A 75 3.66 -5.48 17.15
C CYS A 75 4.73 -5.10 18.21
N PRO A 76 5.72 -4.26 17.86
CA PRO A 76 6.04 -3.77 16.51
C PRO A 76 6.94 -4.75 15.73
N ILE A 77 7.04 -4.54 14.42
CA ILE A 77 8.15 -5.02 13.59
C ILE A 77 9.48 -4.46 14.12
N HIS A 78 10.57 -5.19 13.90
CA HIS A 78 11.91 -4.83 14.35
C HIS A 78 12.98 -5.46 13.47
N ASP A 79 14.24 -5.10 13.69
CA ASP A 79 15.35 -5.47 12.79
C ASP A 79 15.55 -6.98 12.70
N GLY A 80 15.28 -7.74 13.77
CA GLY A 80 15.29 -9.22 13.70
C GLY A 80 14.30 -9.82 12.68
N HIS A 81 13.17 -9.16 12.38
CA HIS A 81 12.26 -9.59 11.31
C HIS A 81 12.84 -9.29 9.92
N LEU A 82 13.54 -8.16 9.75
CA LEU A 82 14.20 -7.82 8.49
C LEU A 82 15.40 -8.73 8.25
N GLU A 83 16.16 -9.04 9.31
CA GLU A 83 17.24 -10.04 9.28
C GLU A 83 16.72 -11.41 8.84
N MET A 84 15.55 -11.83 9.36
CA MET A 84 14.89 -13.07 8.93
C MET A 84 14.62 -13.10 7.41
N MET A 85 14.13 -11.98 6.84
CA MET A 85 13.92 -11.86 5.39
C MET A 85 15.24 -11.98 4.62
N ILE A 86 16.30 -11.33 5.08
CA ILE A 86 17.63 -11.33 4.43
C ILE A 86 18.23 -12.74 4.45
N ILE A 87 18.24 -13.39 5.62
CA ILE A 87 18.79 -14.73 5.79
C ILE A 87 18.03 -15.76 4.96
N ALA A 88 16.69 -15.67 4.93
CA ALA A 88 15.88 -16.56 4.10
C ALA A 88 16.17 -16.37 2.61
N LYS A 89 16.34 -15.12 2.17
CA LYS A 89 16.73 -14.82 0.80
C LYS A 89 18.08 -15.47 0.46
N GLU A 90 19.11 -15.22 1.27
CA GLU A 90 20.46 -15.76 1.05
C GLU A 90 20.47 -17.30 1.05
N SER A 91 19.71 -17.91 1.96
CA SER A 91 19.60 -19.37 2.05
C SER A 91 18.96 -19.95 0.79
N LEU A 92 17.84 -19.41 0.31
CA LEU A 92 17.19 -19.91 -0.90
C LEU A 92 18.03 -19.66 -2.16
N GLU A 93 18.71 -18.52 -2.25
CA GLU A 93 19.63 -18.23 -3.36
C GLU A 93 20.81 -19.23 -3.39
N SER A 94 21.31 -19.67 -2.23
CA SER A 94 22.35 -20.71 -2.15
C SER A 94 21.87 -22.10 -2.59
N GLU A 95 20.56 -22.35 -2.49
CA GLU A 95 19.90 -23.57 -2.95
C GLU A 95 19.45 -23.47 -4.42
N GLY A 96 19.79 -22.36 -5.10
CA GLY A 96 19.55 -22.17 -6.53
C GLY A 96 18.21 -21.54 -6.88
N TYR A 97 17.47 -20.99 -5.91
CA TYR A 97 16.28 -20.19 -6.18
C TYR A 97 16.64 -18.76 -6.55
N GLU A 98 15.90 -18.18 -7.51
CA GLU A 98 15.89 -16.75 -7.75
C GLU A 98 14.82 -16.08 -6.87
N VAL A 99 15.23 -15.36 -5.83
CA VAL A 99 14.29 -14.65 -4.95
C VAL A 99 13.91 -13.31 -5.56
N LEU A 100 12.67 -13.21 -6.05
CA LEU A 100 12.17 -12.03 -6.79
C LEU A 100 11.83 -10.85 -5.88
N GLY A 101 11.52 -11.13 -4.61
CA GLY A 101 11.10 -10.13 -3.64
C GLY A 101 10.53 -10.79 -2.37
N GLY A 102 10.12 -9.96 -1.43
CA GLY A 102 9.49 -10.42 -0.20
C GLY A 102 8.34 -9.55 0.26
N TYR A 103 7.41 -10.14 1.01
CA TYR A 103 6.27 -9.46 1.59
C TYR A 103 6.27 -9.55 3.10
N ILE A 104 5.96 -8.45 3.76
CA ILE A 104 5.60 -8.41 5.16
C ILE A 104 4.09 -8.17 5.24
N SER A 105 3.37 -9.09 5.87
CA SER A 105 1.90 -9.03 5.99
C SER A 105 1.47 -9.09 7.45
N PRO A 106 1.33 -7.95 8.14
CA PRO A 106 0.86 -7.92 9.51
C PRO A 106 -0.55 -8.53 9.65
N ASP A 107 -0.74 -9.33 10.70
CA ASP A 107 -1.99 -10.04 10.98
C ASP A 107 -3.12 -9.12 11.46
N HIS A 108 -4.36 -9.61 11.51
CA HIS A 108 -5.51 -8.86 12.04
C HIS A 108 -5.36 -8.53 13.53
N ASP A 109 -6.02 -7.48 14.00
CA ASP A 109 -5.94 -7.05 15.41
C ASP A 109 -6.49 -8.12 16.39
N ASP A 110 -7.43 -8.97 15.95
CA ASP A 110 -7.93 -10.12 16.72
C ASP A 110 -6.83 -11.13 17.06
N TYR A 111 -5.84 -11.30 16.18
CA TYR A 111 -4.69 -12.18 16.45
C TYR A 111 -3.73 -11.56 17.49
N VAL A 112 -3.68 -10.23 17.54
CA VAL A 112 -2.76 -9.47 18.39
C VAL A 112 -3.32 -9.28 19.80
N GLY A 113 -4.62 -9.02 19.93
CA GLY A 113 -5.30 -8.69 21.19
C GLY A 113 -5.05 -9.69 22.33
N PRO A 114 -5.14 -11.01 22.10
CA PRO A 114 -4.83 -12.00 23.14
C PRO A 114 -3.35 -12.03 23.56
N LYS A 115 -2.43 -11.54 22.71
CA LYS A 115 -0.97 -11.60 22.95
C LYS A 115 -0.41 -10.37 23.66
N THR A 116 -1.11 -9.25 23.57
CA THR A 116 -0.73 -7.95 24.11
C THR A 116 -1.99 -7.10 24.13
N ASN A 117 -2.17 -6.19 25.10
CA ASN A 117 -3.34 -5.30 25.24
C ASN A 117 -3.52 -4.31 24.05
N SER A 118 -3.62 -4.81 22.83
CA SER A 118 -3.73 -4.09 21.54
C SER A 118 -2.88 -2.83 21.47
N PHE A 119 -1.57 -2.99 21.70
CA PHE A 119 -0.64 -1.86 21.83
C PHE A 119 -0.56 -1.00 20.56
N LEU A 120 -0.52 -1.65 19.40
CA LEU A 120 -0.58 -1.02 18.08
C LEU A 120 -1.66 -1.69 17.24
N ASN A 121 -2.58 -0.89 16.70
CA ASN A 121 -3.59 -1.37 15.76
C ASN A 121 -2.97 -1.67 14.39
N ILE A 122 -3.74 -2.27 13.48
CA ILE A 122 -3.24 -2.66 12.16
C ILE A 122 -2.66 -1.48 11.36
N TYR A 123 -3.30 -0.31 11.40
CA TYR A 123 -2.84 0.87 10.65
C TYR A 123 -1.50 1.40 11.17
N GLU A 124 -1.33 1.41 12.49
CA GLU A 124 -0.08 1.77 13.14
C GLU A 124 1.04 0.76 12.81
N ARG A 125 0.72 -0.53 12.79
CA ARG A 125 1.67 -1.58 12.39
C ARG A 125 2.07 -1.44 10.93
N ASN A 126 1.14 -1.26 10.01
CA ASN A 126 1.41 -1.04 8.58
C ASN A 126 2.29 0.18 8.35
N ARG A 127 2.05 1.27 9.09
CA ARG A 127 2.88 2.47 9.03
C ARG A 127 4.31 2.22 9.50
N ILE A 128 4.50 1.53 10.63
CA ILE A 128 5.83 1.21 11.16
C ILE A 128 6.56 0.22 10.23
N VAL A 129 5.84 -0.73 9.62
CA VAL A 129 6.40 -1.61 8.58
C VAL A 129 6.87 -0.79 7.39
N THR A 130 6.05 0.11 6.88
CA THR A 130 6.40 1.00 5.75
C THR A 130 7.66 1.81 6.03
N GLU A 131 7.78 2.39 7.24
CA GLU A 131 8.99 3.10 7.69
C GLU A 131 10.22 2.16 7.73
N LYS A 132 10.05 0.93 8.25
CA LYS A 132 11.17 -0.03 8.41
C LYS A 132 11.66 -0.63 7.10
N ILE A 133 10.80 -0.76 6.10
CA ILE A 133 11.16 -1.32 4.79
C ILE A 133 11.61 -0.24 3.78
N GLU A 134 11.73 1.04 4.17
CA GLU A 134 12.15 2.11 3.25
C GLU A 134 13.53 1.82 2.64
N ASP A 135 14.47 1.30 3.44
CA ASP A 135 15.83 0.93 3.02
C ASP A 135 15.90 -0.45 2.32
N TYR A 136 14.77 -1.16 2.19
CA TYR A 136 14.68 -2.50 1.62
C TYR A 136 13.73 -2.52 0.41
N PRO A 137 14.18 -2.00 -0.75
CA PRO A 137 13.31 -1.81 -1.92
C PRO A 137 12.74 -3.12 -2.48
N TRP A 138 13.36 -4.27 -2.18
CA TRP A 138 12.91 -5.60 -2.59
C TRP A 138 11.84 -6.21 -1.67
N ILE A 139 11.48 -5.52 -0.58
CA ILE A 139 10.43 -5.94 0.35
C ILE A 139 9.21 -5.02 0.19
N GLY A 140 8.00 -5.55 0.15
CA GLY A 140 6.75 -4.78 0.14
C GLY A 140 5.88 -5.08 1.37
N LEU A 141 4.97 -4.16 1.70
CA LEU A 141 3.89 -4.45 2.64
C LEU A 141 2.73 -5.11 1.88
N ASP A 142 2.22 -6.23 2.40
CA ASP A 142 0.91 -6.76 2.00
C ASP A 142 -0.13 -6.50 3.11
N PRO A 143 -0.99 -5.47 2.96
CA PRO A 143 -1.97 -5.10 3.98
C PRO A 143 -3.18 -6.05 4.02
N TRP A 144 -3.32 -6.97 3.05
CA TRP A 144 -4.53 -7.79 2.90
C TRP A 144 -4.90 -8.54 4.19
N ASN A 145 -3.93 -9.22 4.80
CA ASN A 145 -4.16 -10.07 5.96
C ASN A 145 -4.85 -9.31 7.12
N GLY A 146 -4.25 -8.21 7.56
CA GLY A 146 -4.76 -7.47 8.72
C GLY A 146 -5.79 -6.40 8.43
N VAL A 147 -5.89 -5.88 7.19
CA VAL A 147 -6.82 -4.77 6.86
C VAL A 147 -8.07 -5.27 6.15
N PHE A 148 -7.96 -6.24 5.24
CA PHE A 148 -9.04 -6.60 4.33
C PHE A 148 -9.71 -7.94 4.66
N ASN A 149 -9.63 -8.36 5.93
CA ASN A 149 -10.36 -9.49 6.49
C ASN A 149 -11.16 -9.03 7.72
N GLN A 150 -12.31 -9.67 7.98
CA GLN A 150 -13.15 -9.37 9.15
C GLN A 150 -12.50 -9.77 10.48
N THR A 151 -11.64 -10.80 10.42
CA THR A 151 -10.91 -11.35 11.56
C THR A 151 -9.59 -11.96 11.08
N SER A 152 -8.76 -12.43 12.01
CA SER A 152 -7.51 -13.13 11.68
C SER A 152 -7.80 -14.40 10.88
N VAL A 153 -7.00 -14.67 9.86
CA VAL A 153 -7.09 -15.90 9.05
C VAL A 153 -5.84 -16.75 9.23
N ASN A 154 -5.92 -18.03 8.85
CA ASN A 154 -4.74 -18.90 8.91
C ASN A 154 -3.64 -18.39 7.94
N PHE A 155 -2.38 -18.53 8.34
CA PHE A 155 -1.25 -18.06 7.51
C PHE A 155 -1.21 -18.73 6.13
N THR A 156 -1.74 -19.96 6.02
CA THR A 156 -1.93 -20.71 4.77
C THR A 156 -2.85 -19.98 3.79
N GLU A 157 -3.92 -19.35 4.27
CA GLU A 157 -4.81 -18.52 3.45
C GLU A 157 -4.09 -17.27 2.94
N VAL A 158 -3.20 -16.67 3.74
CA VAL A 158 -2.37 -15.53 3.34
C VAL A 158 -1.40 -15.93 2.23
N VAL A 159 -0.74 -17.09 2.36
CA VAL A 159 0.14 -17.65 1.33
C VAL A 159 -0.65 -17.92 0.04
N TYR A 160 -1.81 -18.60 0.15
CA TYR A 160 -2.67 -18.92 -0.99
C TYR A 160 -3.11 -17.64 -1.72
N ARG A 161 -3.60 -16.66 -0.96
CA ARG A 161 -4.05 -15.38 -1.51
C ARG A 161 -2.92 -14.65 -2.22
N LEU A 162 -1.73 -14.56 -1.62
CA LEU A 162 -0.60 -13.89 -2.24
C LEU A 162 -0.23 -14.56 -3.58
N LYS A 163 -0.17 -15.89 -3.61
CA LYS A 163 0.09 -16.66 -4.83
C LYS A 163 -0.90 -16.32 -5.93
N LYS A 164 -2.21 -16.44 -5.65
CA LYS A 164 -3.28 -16.11 -6.61
C LYS A 164 -3.31 -14.65 -7.02
N TYR A 165 -3.00 -13.75 -6.10
CA TYR A 165 -2.92 -12.33 -6.38
C TYR A 165 -1.79 -12.00 -7.36
N LEU A 166 -0.60 -12.60 -7.19
CA LEU A 166 0.54 -12.41 -8.10
C LEU A 166 0.29 -13.06 -9.46
N GLU A 167 -0.30 -14.27 -9.50
CA GLU A 167 -0.71 -14.93 -10.75
C GLU A 167 -1.64 -14.02 -11.57
N ARG A 168 -2.69 -13.47 -10.94
CA ARG A 168 -3.66 -12.62 -11.63
C ARG A 168 -3.09 -11.25 -12.01
N ASN A 169 -2.53 -10.55 -11.04
CA ASN A 169 -2.29 -9.11 -11.14
C ASN A 169 -0.90 -8.75 -11.63
N ALA A 170 0.12 -9.54 -11.26
CA ALA A 170 1.50 -9.39 -11.71
C ALA A 170 1.84 -10.29 -12.90
N LYS A 171 0.93 -11.21 -13.29
CA LYS A 171 1.17 -12.25 -14.31
C LYS A 171 2.38 -13.11 -13.97
N LEU A 172 2.54 -13.40 -12.68
CA LEU A 172 3.68 -14.11 -12.13
C LEU A 172 3.21 -15.40 -11.46
N ASN A 173 3.52 -16.55 -12.06
CA ASN A 173 3.33 -17.85 -11.45
C ASN A 173 4.63 -18.22 -10.70
N THR A 174 4.62 -18.17 -9.37
CA THR A 174 5.83 -18.33 -8.55
C THR A 174 5.53 -19.16 -7.30
N LYS A 175 6.55 -19.84 -6.78
CA LYS A 175 6.49 -20.43 -5.44
C LYS A 175 6.48 -19.34 -4.37
N ILE A 176 5.73 -19.54 -3.30
CA ILE A 176 5.78 -18.71 -2.09
C ILE A 176 6.53 -19.47 -1.00
N PHE A 177 7.51 -18.83 -0.37
CA PHE A 177 8.18 -19.33 0.81
C PHE A 177 7.72 -18.55 2.04
N PHE A 178 6.97 -19.23 2.91
CA PHE A 178 6.59 -18.68 4.21
C PHE A 178 7.79 -18.66 5.15
N LEU A 179 7.92 -17.60 5.95
CA LEU A 179 9.00 -17.47 6.94
C LEU A 179 8.45 -17.60 8.35
N CYS A 180 9.10 -18.45 9.16
CA CYS A 180 8.84 -18.50 10.58
C CYS A 180 10.13 -18.60 11.41
N GLY A 181 10.04 -18.18 12.67
CA GLY A 181 11.08 -18.41 13.66
C GLY A 181 11.09 -19.87 14.12
N GLY A 182 12.24 -20.33 14.62
CA GLY A 182 12.39 -21.68 15.16
C GLY A 182 11.45 -22.04 16.32
N ASP A 183 10.85 -21.05 17.00
CA ASP A 183 9.78 -21.25 17.97
C ASP A 183 8.48 -21.78 17.35
N ASN A 184 8.26 -21.53 16.06
CA ASN A 184 7.11 -21.98 15.27
C ASN A 184 7.53 -22.93 14.13
N PHE A 185 8.62 -23.68 14.30
CA PHE A 185 9.19 -24.53 13.23
C PHE A 185 8.20 -25.53 12.64
N ARG A 186 7.23 -26.01 13.44
CA ARG A 186 6.20 -26.96 12.98
C ARG A 186 5.27 -26.36 11.93
N PHE A 187 5.23 -25.04 11.77
CA PHE A 187 4.44 -24.42 10.69
C PHE A 187 4.95 -24.85 9.30
N ALA A 188 6.20 -25.30 9.22
CA ALA A 188 6.74 -25.92 8.00
C ALA A 188 5.97 -27.18 7.57
N ASP A 189 5.37 -27.92 8.50
CA ASP A 189 4.63 -29.15 8.19
C ASP A 189 3.40 -28.88 7.30
N ALA A 190 2.87 -27.65 7.30
CA ALA A 190 1.77 -27.24 6.41
C ALA A 190 2.16 -27.34 4.92
N PHE A 191 3.45 -27.29 4.60
CA PHE A 191 3.96 -27.25 3.22
C PHE A 191 4.52 -28.60 2.72
N LYS A 192 4.42 -29.66 3.52
CA LYS A 192 4.98 -30.99 3.21
C LYS A 192 4.46 -31.60 1.90
N TYR A 193 3.22 -31.26 1.54
CA TYR A 193 2.54 -31.77 0.34
C TYR A 193 2.23 -30.66 -0.69
N SER A 194 3.00 -29.56 -0.65
CA SER A 194 2.86 -28.42 -1.56
C SER A 194 4.16 -28.13 -2.31
N GLU A 195 4.05 -27.47 -3.47
CA GLU A 195 5.21 -26.93 -4.21
C GLU A 195 5.74 -25.61 -3.60
N ASP A 196 4.90 -24.94 -2.82
CA ASP A 196 5.30 -23.82 -1.97
C ASP A 196 6.04 -24.34 -0.74
N GLY A 197 6.78 -23.47 -0.05
CA GLY A 197 7.70 -23.90 0.98
C GLY A 197 7.72 -23.03 2.23
N CYS A 198 8.59 -23.42 3.15
CA CYS A 198 8.85 -22.70 4.39
C CYS A 198 10.35 -22.57 4.63
N VAL A 199 10.79 -21.40 5.08
CA VAL A 199 12.12 -21.22 5.65
C VAL A 199 11.97 -20.99 7.14
N VAL A 200 12.59 -21.86 7.93
CA VAL A 200 12.61 -21.79 9.39
C VAL A 200 13.93 -21.17 9.83
N ILE A 201 13.86 -20.00 10.45
CA ILE A 201 15.03 -19.28 10.94
C ILE A 201 15.23 -19.58 12.43
N THR A 202 16.25 -20.38 12.74
CA THR A 202 16.59 -20.74 14.12
C THR A 202 17.30 -19.61 14.85
N ARG A 203 17.25 -19.62 16.18
CA ARG A 203 18.07 -18.72 17.01
C ARG A 203 19.40 -19.39 17.32
N ASN A 204 20.41 -18.57 17.63
CA ASN A 204 21.74 -19.05 17.97
C ASN A 204 21.69 -20.09 19.12
N GLY A 205 22.19 -21.31 18.87
CA GLY A 205 22.20 -22.42 19.84
C GLY A 205 20.96 -23.33 19.85
N TYR A 206 19.99 -23.13 18.95
CA TYR A 206 18.84 -24.03 18.78
C TYR A 206 19.07 -24.96 17.58
N GLU A 207 19.51 -26.19 17.83
CA GLU A 207 19.52 -27.25 16.82
C GLU A 207 18.10 -27.82 16.69
N ILE A 208 17.39 -27.44 15.64
CA ILE A 208 16.14 -28.12 15.29
C ILE A 208 16.49 -29.24 14.33
N ASN A 209 16.22 -30.47 14.75
CA ASN A 209 16.43 -31.66 13.93
C ASN A 209 15.29 -31.81 12.91
N VAL A 210 15.12 -30.81 12.03
CA VAL A 210 14.27 -30.94 10.84
C VAL A 210 15.18 -31.40 9.72
N LYS A 211 14.94 -32.60 9.18
CA LYS A 211 15.57 -32.95 7.91
C LYS A 211 15.04 -31.98 6.86
N ASN A 212 15.92 -31.38 6.05
CA ASN A 212 15.48 -30.71 4.82
C ASN A 212 14.52 -31.66 4.09
N GLN A 213 13.26 -31.27 4.00
CA GLN A 213 12.31 -31.85 3.07
C GLN A 213 12.35 -30.98 1.81
N GLU A 214 11.88 -31.48 0.66
CA GLU A 214 12.04 -30.77 -0.63
C GLU A 214 11.54 -29.31 -0.60
N SER A 215 10.59 -28.97 0.29
CA SER A 215 9.98 -27.65 0.46
C SER A 215 10.33 -26.91 1.78
N VAL A 216 11.20 -27.45 2.64
CA VAL A 216 11.52 -26.86 3.96
C VAL A 216 13.01 -26.64 4.14
N TYR A 217 13.39 -25.38 4.40
CA TYR A 217 14.79 -24.95 4.55
C TYR A 217 15.04 -24.42 5.96
N LEU A 218 16.18 -24.81 6.55
CA LEU A 218 16.64 -24.30 7.83
C LEU A 218 17.76 -23.29 7.61
N ALA A 219 17.64 -22.13 8.25
CA ALA A 219 18.69 -21.12 8.25
C ALA A 219 18.96 -20.59 9.67
N GLN A 220 20.22 -20.24 9.95
CA GLN A 220 20.63 -19.79 11.29
C GLN A 220 20.57 -18.27 11.40
N GLY A 221 19.72 -17.76 12.30
CA GLY A 221 19.59 -16.34 12.64
C GLY A 221 20.60 -15.88 13.69
N LYS A 222 20.94 -14.58 13.70
CA LYS A 222 21.84 -13.97 14.70
C LYS A 222 21.08 -13.17 15.76
N SER A 223 19.90 -12.64 15.45
CA SER A 223 19.08 -11.86 16.40
C SER A 223 18.32 -12.73 17.41
N SER A 224 18.36 -12.30 18.68
CA SER A 224 17.49 -12.77 19.77
C SER A 224 16.36 -11.80 20.12
N ASN A 225 16.17 -10.74 19.33
CA ASN A 225 15.17 -9.70 19.59
C ASN A 225 13.75 -10.26 19.55
N SER A 226 12.89 -9.77 20.44
CA SER A 226 11.46 -10.07 20.45
C SER A 226 10.64 -8.79 20.58
N SER A 227 9.49 -8.72 19.92
CA SER A 227 8.60 -7.56 20.04
C SER A 227 8.15 -7.34 21.49
N SER A 228 8.03 -8.40 22.30
CA SER A 228 7.67 -8.32 23.72
C SER A 228 8.69 -7.52 24.55
N GLU A 229 9.98 -7.67 24.29
CA GLU A 229 11.02 -6.87 24.95
C GLU A 229 11.04 -5.43 24.43
N ILE A 230 10.91 -5.24 23.11
CA ILE A 230 10.88 -3.90 22.52
C ILE A 230 9.71 -3.07 23.06
N ARG A 231 8.53 -3.67 23.24
CA ARG A 231 7.34 -3.00 23.80
C ARG A 231 7.60 -2.35 25.16
N LYS A 232 8.53 -2.86 25.98
CA LYS A 232 8.84 -2.27 27.30
C LYS A 232 9.46 -0.88 27.20
N SER A 233 10.09 -0.54 26.08
CA SER A 233 10.76 0.75 25.85
C SER A 233 10.19 1.54 24.67
N TYR A 234 9.28 0.95 23.89
CA TYR A 234 8.70 1.58 22.72
C TYR A 234 7.79 2.73 23.09
N LYS A 235 8.13 3.94 22.62
CA LYS A 235 7.24 5.10 22.72
C LYS A 235 6.33 5.13 21.50
N LYS A 236 5.04 4.92 21.72
CA LYS A 236 4.02 5.03 20.68
C LYS A 236 4.06 6.43 20.08
N LYS A 237 4.20 6.51 18.75
CA LYS A 237 4.09 7.75 18.00
C LYS A 237 2.61 8.08 17.84
N ASP A 238 2.25 9.34 18.04
CA ASP A 238 0.94 9.83 17.64
C ASP A 238 1.01 10.24 16.16
N PHE A 239 0.24 9.55 15.33
CA PHE A 239 0.17 9.81 13.89
C PHE A 239 -1.06 10.58 13.49
N TYR A 240 -1.96 10.84 14.43
CA TYR A 240 -3.31 11.33 14.19
C TYR A 240 -3.49 12.73 14.81
N ASP A 241 -4.71 13.29 14.74
CA ASP A 241 -5.07 14.60 15.32
C ASP A 241 -4.33 15.81 14.75
N LYS A 242 -3.81 15.70 13.54
CA LYS A 242 -3.29 16.85 12.79
C LYS A 242 -4.41 17.81 12.40
N ILE A 243 -4.06 19.09 12.25
CA ILE A 243 -4.94 20.08 11.62
C ILE A 243 -5.09 19.70 10.15
N LEU A 244 -6.33 19.55 9.67
CA LEU A 244 -6.59 19.36 8.24
C LEU A 244 -6.72 20.73 7.58
N LYS A 245 -5.85 21.02 6.63
CA LYS A 245 -5.97 22.18 5.75
C LYS A 245 -6.57 21.74 4.43
N VAL A 246 -7.72 22.29 4.07
CA VAL A 246 -8.45 21.92 2.84
C VAL A 246 -8.44 23.09 1.88
N ARG A 247 -7.95 22.88 0.66
CA ARG A 247 -7.91 23.94 -0.37
C ARG A 247 -9.26 24.06 -1.10
N GLU A 248 -9.72 25.28 -1.34
CA GLU A 248 -10.85 25.53 -2.25
C GLU A 248 -10.39 25.45 -3.71
N ASP A 249 -10.27 24.23 -4.24
CA ASP A 249 -9.75 23.92 -5.58
C ASP A 249 -10.83 23.85 -6.68
N GLY A 250 -12.09 24.15 -6.34
CA GLY A 250 -13.23 24.09 -7.23
C GLY A 250 -14.07 22.81 -7.10
N TYR A 251 -13.55 21.78 -6.40
CA TYR A 251 -14.36 20.62 -6.02
C TYR A 251 -15.16 20.89 -4.74
N PRO A 252 -16.34 20.28 -4.57
CA PRO A 252 -17.11 20.40 -3.34
C PRO A 252 -16.32 19.85 -2.16
N ILE A 253 -16.18 20.64 -1.09
CA ILE A 253 -15.57 20.19 0.17
C ILE A 253 -16.57 19.26 0.88
N PRO A 254 -16.24 17.96 1.08
CA PRO A 254 -17.19 17.03 1.66
C PRO A 254 -17.48 17.35 3.13
N LYS A 255 -18.76 17.43 3.49
CA LYS A 255 -19.18 17.71 4.87
C LYS A 255 -18.76 16.61 5.86
N PHE A 256 -18.57 15.38 5.40
CA PHE A 256 -18.18 14.27 6.27
C PHE A 256 -16.78 14.45 6.86
N LEU A 257 -15.93 15.33 6.31
CA LEU A 257 -14.58 15.57 6.85
C LEU A 257 -14.61 15.95 8.34
N SER A 258 -15.62 16.70 8.79
CA SER A 258 -15.76 17.08 10.20
C SER A 258 -16.03 15.91 11.16
N ILE A 259 -16.32 14.72 10.63
CA ILE A 259 -16.47 13.49 11.42
C ILE A 259 -15.10 12.90 11.76
N PHE A 260 -14.11 13.08 10.87
CA PHE A 260 -12.80 12.41 10.94
C PHE A 260 -11.67 13.32 11.41
N PHE A 261 -11.87 14.64 11.38
CA PHE A 261 -10.85 15.63 11.73
C PHE A 261 -11.37 16.62 12.78
N ASN A 262 -10.59 16.83 13.84
CA ASN A 262 -10.96 17.74 14.94
C ASN A 262 -10.90 19.21 14.52
N VAL A 263 -9.93 19.57 13.69
CA VAL A 263 -9.71 20.94 13.22
C VAL A 263 -9.59 20.92 11.71
N ILE A 264 -10.46 21.70 11.05
CA ILE A 264 -10.47 21.88 9.61
C ILE A 264 -10.30 23.37 9.30
N GLU A 265 -9.23 23.71 8.59
CA GLU A 265 -8.97 25.05 8.10
C GLU A 265 -9.16 25.09 6.59
N ILE A 266 -10.06 25.96 6.13
CA ILE A 266 -10.28 26.17 4.71
C ILE A 266 -9.27 27.19 4.19
N ILE A 267 -8.51 26.83 3.16
CA ILE A 267 -7.56 27.69 2.47
C ILE A 267 -8.20 28.20 1.16
N PRO A 268 -8.54 29.50 1.06
CA PRO A 268 -9.06 30.05 -0.18
C PRO A 268 -7.93 30.19 -1.20
N LEU A 269 -7.99 29.39 -2.28
CA LEU A 269 -7.00 29.40 -3.35
C LEU A 269 -6.94 30.78 -4.04
N GLU A 270 -8.07 31.47 -4.15
CA GLU A 270 -8.15 32.81 -4.74
C GLU A 270 -7.29 33.84 -4.00
N LYS A 271 -7.12 33.73 -2.67
CA LYS A 271 -6.22 34.61 -1.92
C LYS A 271 -4.77 34.40 -2.33
N GLN A 272 -4.36 33.16 -2.60
CA GLN A 272 -3.00 32.86 -3.07
C GLN A 272 -2.78 33.38 -4.49
N LYS A 273 -3.76 33.16 -5.39
CA LYS A 273 -3.72 33.71 -6.75
C LYS A 273 -3.62 35.24 -6.76
N GLN A 274 -4.36 35.93 -5.88
CA GLN A 274 -4.28 37.39 -5.74
C GLN A 274 -2.88 37.85 -5.29
N LYS A 275 -2.25 37.16 -4.33
CA LYS A 275 -0.88 37.46 -3.90
C LYS A 275 0.12 37.30 -5.05
N LEU A 276 0.02 36.23 -5.84
CA LEU A 276 0.90 36.05 -7.01
C LEU A 276 0.68 37.12 -8.08
N LYS A 277 -0.57 37.55 -8.30
CA LYS A 277 -0.88 38.67 -9.21
C LYS A 277 -0.25 40.00 -8.75
N SER A 278 0.03 40.17 -7.46
CA SER A 278 0.65 41.38 -6.91
C SER A 278 2.18 41.41 -6.99
N MET A 279 2.81 40.36 -7.52
CA MET A 279 4.27 40.26 -7.70
C MET A 279 4.63 39.87 -9.14
N SER A 280 5.89 40.09 -9.53
CA SER A 280 6.37 39.62 -10.84
C SER A 280 6.55 38.11 -10.81
N THR A 281 5.94 37.43 -11.78
CA THR A 281 6.03 35.96 -11.96
C THR A 281 6.74 35.59 -13.28
N ASP A 282 7.40 36.56 -13.92
CA ASP A 282 8.03 36.43 -15.25
C ASP A 282 9.25 35.51 -15.29
N HIS A 283 9.73 35.10 -14.12
CA HIS A 283 10.86 34.19 -13.93
C HIS A 283 10.48 33.00 -13.03
N MET A 284 9.19 32.74 -12.85
CA MET A 284 8.68 31.67 -12.00
C MET A 284 8.12 30.52 -12.82
N ILE A 285 8.48 29.29 -12.46
CA ILE A 285 7.88 28.07 -12.99
C ILE A 285 7.00 27.47 -11.89
N SER A 286 5.70 27.33 -12.17
CA SER A 286 4.77 26.69 -11.24
C SER A 286 4.83 25.17 -11.35
N LEU A 287 4.88 24.48 -10.21
CA LEU A 287 4.67 23.03 -10.10
C LEU A 287 3.23 22.68 -9.70
N ASP A 288 2.47 23.64 -9.15
CA ASP A 288 1.09 23.42 -8.70
C ASP A 288 0.11 23.50 -9.88
N PRO A 289 -0.61 22.41 -10.21
CA PRO A 289 -1.62 22.44 -11.28
C PRO A 289 -2.78 23.40 -11.01
N MET A 290 -3.02 23.82 -9.77
CA MET A 290 -4.13 24.71 -9.39
C MET A 290 -3.79 26.20 -9.49
N ILE A 291 -2.50 26.51 -9.62
CA ILE A 291 -2.00 27.88 -9.75
C ILE A 291 -1.06 27.94 -10.96
N PRO A 292 -1.59 27.82 -12.19
CA PRO A 292 -0.77 27.92 -13.38
C PRO A 292 -0.24 29.35 -13.54
N LEU A 293 1.04 29.45 -13.87
CA LEU A 293 1.75 30.69 -14.22
C LEU A 293 2.06 30.73 -15.72
N LYS A 294 2.87 31.70 -16.16
CA LYS A 294 3.36 31.77 -17.54
C LYS A 294 4.12 30.49 -17.93
N TYR A 295 4.90 29.97 -16.99
CA TYR A 295 5.68 28.74 -17.13
C TYR A 295 5.24 27.73 -16.09
N ASN A 296 5.05 26.48 -16.50
CA ASN A 296 4.55 25.41 -15.65
C ASN A 296 5.33 24.13 -15.94
N LEU A 297 5.52 23.31 -14.91
CA LEU A 297 6.03 21.96 -15.03
C LEU A 297 5.16 21.06 -14.15
N SER A 298 4.34 20.22 -14.77
CA SER A 298 3.54 19.26 -14.02
C SER A 298 4.44 18.18 -13.43
N VAL A 299 4.40 18.02 -12.10
CA VAL A 299 5.15 16.99 -11.36
C VAL A 299 4.17 16.17 -10.54
N SER A 300 4.34 14.85 -10.54
CA SER A 300 3.52 13.95 -9.74
C SER A 300 4.40 12.94 -9.02
N ARG A 301 4.13 12.73 -7.73
CA ARG A 301 4.76 11.65 -6.97
C ARG A 301 4.08 10.34 -7.35
N ILE A 302 4.87 9.35 -7.72
CA ILE A 302 4.38 8.01 -8.04
C ILE A 302 4.46 7.17 -6.78
N PHE A 303 3.38 6.47 -6.44
CA PHE A 303 3.31 5.55 -5.32
C PHE A 303 3.07 4.11 -5.77
N ASP A 304 3.35 3.17 -4.89
CA ASP A 304 2.95 1.78 -5.03
C ASP A 304 1.44 1.61 -4.82
N ILE A 305 0.96 0.40 -5.12
CA ILE A 305 -0.43 0.01 -4.82
C ILE A 305 -0.65 0.18 -3.32
N HIS A 306 -1.80 0.74 -2.94
CA HIS A 306 -2.15 1.11 -1.56
C HIS A 306 -1.50 2.39 -1.03
N GLY A 307 -0.58 3.01 -1.79
CA GLY A 307 -0.11 4.38 -1.55
C GLY A 307 0.88 4.54 -0.39
N HIS A 308 1.57 3.47 0.01
CA HIS A 308 2.45 3.45 1.18
C HIS A 308 3.86 3.92 0.84
N ARG A 309 4.46 3.36 -0.22
CA ARG A 309 5.83 3.68 -0.64
C ARG A 309 5.82 4.60 -1.85
N LYS A 310 6.59 5.69 -1.77
CA LYS A 310 6.89 6.53 -2.93
C LYS A 310 7.91 5.82 -3.82
N LEU A 311 7.57 5.61 -5.08
CA LEU A 311 8.42 4.95 -6.08
C LEU A 311 9.28 5.95 -6.88
N GLY A 312 8.85 7.21 -6.96
CA GLY A 312 9.59 8.22 -7.70
C GLY A 312 8.72 9.41 -8.09
N TYR A 313 9.09 10.05 -9.21
CA TYR A 313 8.43 11.22 -9.77
C TYR A 313 8.10 11.00 -11.24
N LYS A 314 6.96 11.51 -11.67
CA LYS A 314 6.55 11.65 -13.07
C LYS A 314 6.54 13.13 -13.39
N MET A 315 7.39 13.54 -14.33
CA MET A 315 7.36 14.87 -14.92
C MET A 315 6.60 14.80 -16.23
N GLU A 316 5.84 15.85 -16.55
CA GLU A 316 5.27 16.00 -17.88
C GLU A 316 6.40 16.10 -18.91
N LYS A 317 6.26 15.38 -20.03
CA LYS A 317 7.24 15.44 -21.11
C LYS A 317 7.23 16.84 -21.71
N ILE A 318 8.37 17.51 -21.64
CA ILE A 318 8.56 18.83 -22.22
C ILE A 318 8.57 18.70 -23.74
N SER A 319 7.62 19.36 -24.40
CA SER A 319 7.59 19.43 -25.87
C SER A 319 8.64 20.40 -26.42
N GLN A 320 9.03 20.23 -27.69
CA GLN A 320 9.94 21.16 -28.37
C GLN A 320 9.42 22.60 -28.42
N ASN A 321 8.10 22.81 -28.28
CA ASN A 321 7.47 24.13 -28.28
C ASN A 321 7.13 24.61 -26.85
N SER A 322 7.75 24.03 -25.82
CA SER A 322 7.49 24.43 -24.44
C SER A 322 7.93 25.87 -24.18
N LYS A 323 7.04 26.65 -23.57
CA LYS A 323 7.36 28.01 -23.09
C LYS A 323 8.52 28.04 -22.10
N LEU A 324 8.85 26.90 -21.47
CA LEU A 324 10.02 26.79 -20.59
C LEU A 324 11.32 27.18 -21.31
N GLN A 325 11.40 27.01 -22.64
CA GLN A 325 12.59 27.39 -23.40
C GLN A 325 12.85 28.91 -23.42
N ASP A 326 11.84 29.75 -23.17
CA ASP A 326 12.00 31.21 -23.03
C ASP A 326 12.91 31.57 -21.84
N LEU A 327 13.15 30.63 -20.93
CA LEU A 327 13.95 30.81 -19.72
C LEU A 327 15.42 30.39 -19.89
N LEU A 328 15.82 29.89 -21.07
CA LEU A 328 17.21 29.49 -21.33
C LEU A 328 18.19 30.64 -21.10
N GLY A 329 19.32 30.35 -20.45
CA GLY A 329 20.37 31.33 -20.15
C GLY A 329 20.07 32.27 -18.99
N ARG A 330 18.86 32.23 -18.40
CA ARG A 330 18.56 32.97 -17.16
C ARG A 330 19.17 32.28 -15.94
N ASN A 331 19.50 33.07 -14.93
CA ASN A 331 20.08 32.62 -13.66
C ASN A 331 19.24 33.02 -12.44
N ASP A 332 18.07 33.61 -12.64
CA ASP A 332 17.18 34.16 -11.61
C ASP A 332 15.85 33.40 -11.49
N ILE A 333 15.80 32.15 -11.96
CA ILE A 333 14.54 31.40 -12.07
C ILE A 333 14.14 30.82 -10.72
N LEU A 334 12.87 30.98 -10.36
CA LEU A 334 12.26 30.40 -9.16
C LEU A 334 11.35 29.22 -9.50
N LEU A 335 11.43 28.15 -8.69
CA LEU A 335 10.40 27.12 -8.66
C LEU A 335 9.35 27.45 -7.61
N TYR A 336 8.08 27.45 -8.01
CA TYR A 336 6.95 27.70 -7.13
C TYR A 336 6.09 26.45 -6.95
N ASP A 337 5.68 26.21 -5.70
CA ASP A 337 4.67 25.21 -5.33
C ASP A 337 3.88 25.78 -4.14
N ASP A 338 2.62 25.41 -3.98
CA ASP A 338 1.78 26.02 -2.96
C ASP A 338 2.19 25.60 -1.54
N ASP A 339 2.75 24.40 -1.42
CA ASP A 339 3.34 23.87 -0.20
C ASP A 339 4.75 23.29 -0.43
N ILE A 340 5.64 23.48 0.55
CA ILE A 340 6.92 22.79 0.61
C ILE A 340 7.04 22.12 1.97
N CYS A 341 6.99 20.79 1.97
CA CYS A 341 7.25 19.98 3.15
C CYS A 341 8.75 19.66 3.32
N THR A 342 9.30 18.73 2.54
CA THR A 342 10.73 18.32 2.63
C THR A 342 11.63 18.93 1.55
N GLY A 343 11.02 19.64 0.59
CA GLY A 343 11.68 20.14 -0.62
C GLY A 343 12.13 19.05 -1.60
N LYS A 344 11.82 17.76 -1.37
CA LYS A 344 12.21 16.67 -2.29
C LYS A 344 11.63 16.89 -3.69
N THR A 345 10.35 17.22 -3.82
CA THR A 345 9.70 17.51 -5.12
C THR A 345 10.40 18.66 -5.85
N MET A 346 10.69 19.76 -5.16
CA MET A 346 11.41 20.91 -5.72
C MET A 346 12.80 20.55 -6.24
N ARG A 347 13.57 19.76 -5.48
CA ARG A 347 14.91 19.31 -5.89
C ARG A 347 14.86 18.42 -7.14
N GLU A 348 13.88 17.54 -7.23
CA GLU A 348 13.70 16.64 -8.37
C GLU A 348 13.28 17.41 -9.63
N ALA A 349 12.37 18.38 -9.50
CA ALA A 349 12.01 19.29 -10.58
C ALA A 349 13.22 20.12 -11.05
N LYS A 350 14.03 20.63 -10.12
CA LYS A 350 15.28 21.35 -10.43
C LYS A 350 16.26 20.47 -11.22
N SER A 351 16.48 19.22 -10.78
CA SER A 351 17.35 18.28 -11.47
C SER A 351 16.85 17.96 -12.89
N TYR A 352 15.54 17.74 -13.04
CA TYR A 352 14.91 17.45 -14.32
C TYR A 352 15.01 18.64 -15.31
N LEU A 353 14.72 19.86 -14.86
CA LEU A 353 14.85 21.05 -15.70
C LEU A 353 16.29 21.30 -16.14
N LYS A 354 17.27 21.01 -15.27
CA LYS A 354 18.68 21.10 -15.62
C LYS A 354 19.10 20.03 -16.64
N SER A 355 18.63 18.79 -16.51
CA SER A 355 19.01 17.71 -17.43
C SER A 355 18.35 17.81 -18.79
N GLU A 356 17.06 18.16 -18.83
CA GLU A 356 16.28 18.14 -20.08
C GLU A 356 16.37 19.43 -20.88
N LEU A 357 16.53 20.58 -20.21
CA LEU A 357 16.51 21.89 -20.84
C LEU A 357 17.71 22.77 -20.48
N ASP A 358 18.68 22.31 -19.70
CA ASP A 358 19.78 23.15 -19.19
C ASP A 358 19.33 24.39 -18.39
N ILE A 359 18.08 24.38 -17.89
CA ILE A 359 17.52 25.47 -17.09
C ILE A 359 18.06 25.38 -15.66
N SER A 360 18.62 26.48 -15.16
CA SER A 360 19.18 26.56 -13.80
C SER A 360 18.22 27.27 -12.86
N ILE A 361 17.81 26.58 -11.80
CA ILE A 361 16.92 27.14 -10.76
C ILE A 361 17.75 27.76 -9.64
N ASP A 362 17.51 29.05 -9.39
CA ASP A 362 18.15 29.80 -8.31
C ASP A 362 17.61 29.37 -6.95
N SER A 363 16.31 29.53 -6.73
CA SER A 363 15.68 29.29 -5.43
C SER A 363 14.25 28.74 -5.53
N PHE A 364 13.72 28.30 -4.38
CA PHE A 364 12.36 27.75 -4.26
C PHE A 364 11.46 28.75 -3.53
N PHE A 365 10.22 28.89 -3.98
CA PHE A 365 9.24 29.80 -3.41
C PHE A 365 7.95 29.05 -3.07
N SER A 366 7.35 29.37 -1.93
CA SER A 366 6.04 28.86 -1.51
C SER A 366 5.44 29.79 -0.47
N PHE A 367 4.10 29.91 -0.45
CA PHE A 367 3.41 30.61 0.62
C PHE A 367 3.28 29.76 1.89
N ASN A 368 3.39 28.44 1.77
CA ASN A 368 3.22 27.50 2.87
C ASN A 368 4.45 26.60 2.97
N ILE A 369 5.48 27.07 3.68
CA ILE A 369 6.56 26.19 4.11
C ILE A 369 6.04 25.44 5.33
N SER A 370 5.77 24.14 5.16
CA SER A 370 4.99 23.36 6.13
C SER A 370 5.73 23.19 7.45
N SER A 371 5.01 23.39 8.56
CA SER A 371 5.37 22.80 9.86
C SER A 371 4.89 21.35 9.93
N VAL A 372 5.42 20.56 10.88
CA VAL A 372 5.22 19.11 10.99
C VAL A 372 3.76 18.72 11.36
N ASN A 373 2.90 19.67 11.74
CA ASN A 373 1.65 19.39 12.47
C ASN A 373 0.33 19.65 11.69
N TYR A 374 0.34 19.56 10.36
CA TYR A 374 -0.90 19.59 9.58
C TYR A 374 -0.83 18.65 8.37
N ASP A 375 -2.00 18.28 7.85
CA ASP A 375 -2.15 17.61 6.56
C ASP A 375 -2.83 18.56 5.57
N LEU A 376 -2.33 18.60 4.34
CA LEU A 376 -2.93 19.35 3.24
C LEU A 376 -3.75 18.39 2.37
N LEU A 377 -5.01 18.75 2.10
CA LEU A 377 -5.92 17.96 1.29
C LEU A 377 -6.55 18.83 0.20
N ASP A 378 -6.48 18.33 -1.02
CA ASP A 378 -7.29 18.83 -2.13
C ASP A 378 -8.60 18.06 -2.17
N PRO A 379 -9.77 18.71 -2.14
CA PRO A 379 -11.05 18.02 -2.27
C PRO A 379 -11.12 17.11 -3.49
N ARG A 380 -10.52 17.51 -4.64
CA ARG A 380 -10.46 16.67 -5.85
C ARG A 380 -9.78 15.30 -5.63
N ASP A 381 -8.87 15.19 -4.65
CA ASP A 381 -8.18 13.93 -4.35
C ASP A 381 -9.12 12.89 -3.73
N LEU A 382 -10.35 13.27 -3.37
CA LEU A 382 -11.39 12.36 -2.89
C LEU A 382 -12.32 11.89 -4.01
N PHE A 383 -12.24 12.44 -5.22
CA PHE A 383 -13.18 12.12 -6.30
C PHE A 383 -12.56 11.19 -7.35
N ALA A 384 -13.27 10.11 -7.68
CA ALA A 384 -13.00 9.25 -8.83
C ALA A 384 -13.70 9.77 -10.09
N PHE A 385 -13.36 9.20 -11.24
CA PHE A 385 -13.94 9.54 -12.53
C PHE A 385 -13.83 11.03 -12.89
N SER A 386 -12.69 11.65 -12.58
CA SER A 386 -12.38 12.97 -13.11
C SER A 386 -12.15 12.92 -14.62
N THR A 387 -12.54 13.99 -15.32
CA THR A 387 -12.17 14.21 -16.73
C THR A 387 -10.76 14.76 -16.88
N GLU A 388 -10.07 15.07 -15.78
CA GLU A 388 -8.72 15.62 -15.74
C GLU A 388 -7.74 14.64 -15.09
N ASP A 389 -6.50 14.54 -15.61
CA ASP A 389 -5.43 13.69 -15.06
C ASP A 389 -4.63 14.39 -13.94
N ASN A 390 -5.35 15.02 -13.00
CA ASN A 390 -4.77 15.76 -11.87
C ASN A 390 -5.47 15.48 -10.52
N CYS A 391 -6.44 14.57 -10.47
CA CYS A 391 -7.23 14.28 -9.26
C CYS A 391 -6.77 12.97 -8.60
N GLY A 392 -6.31 13.02 -7.36
CA GLY A 392 -5.95 11.85 -6.57
C GLY A 392 -4.48 11.43 -6.71
N LEU A 393 -4.15 10.36 -5.99
CA LEU A 393 -2.79 9.83 -5.87
C LEU A 393 -2.41 9.07 -7.13
N LEU A 394 -1.26 9.39 -7.73
CA LEU A 394 -0.74 8.63 -8.86
C LEU A 394 -0.12 7.31 -8.39
N VAL A 395 -0.78 6.20 -8.68
CA VAL A 395 -0.38 4.85 -8.29
C VAL A 395 0.15 4.06 -9.50
N ASN A 396 1.23 3.31 -9.29
CA ASN A 396 1.79 2.40 -10.28
C ASN A 396 1.22 0.97 -10.12
N PHE A 397 0.41 0.53 -11.08
CA PHE A 397 -0.15 -0.81 -11.15
C PHE A 397 0.75 -1.79 -11.91
N GLY A 398 2.01 -1.43 -12.17
CA GLY A 398 3.00 -2.25 -12.87
C GLY A 398 2.97 -2.04 -14.38
N ASP A 399 1.83 -2.34 -15.02
CA ASP A 399 1.64 -2.20 -16.47
C ASP A 399 1.11 -0.81 -16.89
N PHE A 400 0.47 -0.09 -15.96
CA PHE A 400 0.06 1.30 -16.15
C PHE A 400 0.13 2.09 -14.85
N GLN A 401 0.09 3.41 -14.97
CA GLN A 401 -0.08 4.33 -13.85
C GLN A 401 -1.47 4.95 -13.93
N GLN A 402 -2.14 5.08 -12.78
CA GLN A 402 -3.48 5.65 -12.71
C GLN A 402 -3.61 6.49 -11.45
N ARG A 403 -4.32 7.63 -11.57
CA ARG A 403 -4.74 8.37 -10.39
C ARG A 403 -5.97 7.76 -9.74
N VAL A 404 -5.91 7.65 -8.43
CA VAL A 404 -6.96 7.05 -7.60
C VAL A 404 -7.31 7.98 -6.44
N PRO A 405 -8.57 8.00 -6.01
CA PRO A 405 -8.97 8.80 -4.85
C PRO A 405 -8.28 8.30 -3.56
N TYR A 406 -8.16 9.17 -2.56
CA TYR A 406 -7.60 8.83 -1.24
C TYR A 406 -8.59 8.00 -0.43
N THR A 407 -8.74 6.73 -0.79
CA THR A 407 -9.68 5.80 -0.16
C THR A 407 -9.26 4.35 -0.43
N PHE A 408 -9.63 3.47 0.47
CA PHE A 408 -9.48 2.03 0.27
C PHE A 408 -10.28 1.53 -0.96
N PRO A 409 -9.76 0.50 -1.66
CA PRO A 409 -8.53 -0.25 -1.35
C PRO A 409 -7.24 0.39 -1.93
N TYR A 410 -7.34 1.47 -2.71
CA TYR A 410 -6.25 1.96 -3.54
C TYR A 410 -5.21 2.81 -2.80
N VAL A 411 -5.64 3.51 -1.76
CA VAL A 411 -4.81 4.39 -0.95
C VAL A 411 -5.21 4.21 0.51
N ASP A 412 -4.23 4.09 1.40
CA ASP A 412 -4.47 4.08 2.84
C ASP A 412 -4.63 5.50 3.40
N PRO A 413 -5.86 5.93 3.79
CA PRO A 413 -6.10 7.27 4.32
C PRO A 413 -5.41 7.48 5.67
N SER A 414 -5.15 6.42 6.44
CA SER A 414 -4.44 6.55 7.70
C SER A 414 -3.01 7.01 7.48
N ILE A 415 -2.38 6.64 6.34
CA ILE A 415 -1.00 6.99 5.98
C ILE A 415 -0.91 8.27 5.15
N ARG A 416 -1.90 8.59 4.31
CA ARG A 416 -1.90 9.77 3.44
C ARG A 416 -2.62 11.00 3.98
N SER A 417 -3.53 10.84 4.95
CA SER A 417 -4.29 11.96 5.50
C SER A 417 -4.53 11.83 7.02
N SER A 418 -3.67 11.09 7.74
CA SER A 418 -3.73 10.90 9.20
C SER A 418 -5.13 10.61 9.76
N VAL A 419 -5.93 9.84 9.00
CA VAL A 419 -7.28 9.45 9.39
C VAL A 419 -7.24 8.30 10.39
N LYS A 420 -7.93 8.45 11.54
CA LYS A 420 -8.00 7.39 12.58
C LYS A 420 -8.85 6.18 12.19
N ASP A 421 -9.97 6.43 11.51
CA ASP A 421 -10.89 5.38 11.03
C ASP A 421 -10.89 5.37 9.49
N PRO A 422 -9.88 4.73 8.87
CA PRO A 422 -9.75 4.75 7.42
C PRO A 422 -10.86 3.97 6.71
N PHE A 423 -11.55 3.02 7.36
CA PHE A 423 -12.68 2.30 6.74
C PHE A 423 -13.90 3.20 6.61
N GLN A 424 -14.37 3.78 7.71
CA GLN A 424 -15.53 4.67 7.67
C GLN A 424 -15.26 5.88 6.79
N PHE A 425 -14.04 6.41 6.82
CA PHE A 425 -13.63 7.47 5.91
C PHE A 425 -13.72 7.03 4.45
N SER A 426 -13.18 5.85 4.11
CA SER A 426 -13.22 5.32 2.75
C SER A 426 -14.66 5.09 2.25
N ILE A 427 -15.54 4.57 3.11
CA ILE A 427 -16.97 4.42 2.81
C ILE A 427 -17.63 5.78 2.57
N ALA A 428 -17.32 6.78 3.41
CA ALA A 428 -17.84 8.14 3.25
C ALA A 428 -17.37 8.79 1.94
N VAL A 429 -16.11 8.58 1.55
CA VAL A 429 -15.58 9.02 0.25
C VAL A 429 -16.37 8.41 -0.91
N TRP A 430 -16.60 7.09 -0.90
CA TRP A 430 -17.36 6.44 -1.97
C TRP A 430 -18.83 6.87 -2.02
N LYS A 431 -19.47 7.10 -0.86
CA LYS A 431 -20.82 7.67 -0.77
C LYS A 431 -20.89 9.10 -1.30
N GLU A 432 -19.89 9.92 -1.04
CA GLU A 432 -19.84 11.29 -1.59
C GLU A 432 -19.64 11.27 -3.11
N ASN A 433 -18.83 10.35 -3.64
CA ASN A 433 -18.71 10.13 -5.10
C ASN A 433 -20.05 9.71 -5.72
N GLN A 434 -20.75 8.76 -5.10
CA GLN A 434 -22.08 8.31 -5.53
C GLN A 434 -23.06 9.49 -5.64
N LYS A 435 -23.09 10.32 -4.60
CA LYS A 435 -23.92 11.53 -4.51
C LYS A 435 -23.51 12.59 -5.54
N PHE A 436 -22.21 12.82 -5.75
CA PHE A 436 -21.70 13.80 -6.71
C PHE A 436 -22.16 13.50 -8.14
N PHE A 437 -22.25 12.22 -8.51
CA PHE A 437 -22.72 11.77 -9.81
C PHE A 437 -24.21 11.40 -9.87
N ALA A 438 -24.99 11.62 -8.80
CA ALA A 438 -26.38 11.18 -8.74
C ALA A 438 -27.29 11.84 -9.80
N SER A 439 -26.97 13.06 -10.24
CA SER A 439 -27.70 13.76 -11.30
C SER A 439 -27.36 13.29 -12.72
N LYS A 440 -26.39 12.37 -12.87
CA LYS A 440 -25.90 11.84 -14.15
C LYS A 440 -25.91 10.31 -14.16
N PRO A 441 -27.08 9.66 -14.04
CA PRO A 441 -27.19 8.19 -13.88
C PRO A 441 -26.76 7.39 -15.12
N ASP A 442 -26.73 8.03 -16.29
CA ASP A 442 -26.40 7.38 -17.56
C ASP A 442 -24.90 7.23 -17.81
N LEU A 443 -24.06 7.79 -16.93
CA LEU A 443 -22.61 7.66 -17.06
C LEU A 443 -22.14 6.21 -16.86
N ARG A 444 -21.29 5.75 -17.77
CA ARG A 444 -20.66 4.44 -17.83
C ARG A 444 -19.15 4.57 -17.75
N LEU A 445 -18.47 3.46 -17.46
CA LEU A 445 -17.01 3.40 -17.47
C LEU A 445 -16.41 3.85 -18.82
N SER A 446 -17.08 3.55 -19.94
CA SER A 446 -16.69 3.98 -21.28
C SER A 446 -16.56 5.50 -21.43
N ASN A 447 -17.29 6.28 -20.62
CA ASN A 447 -17.20 7.75 -20.63
C ASN A 447 -15.91 8.30 -19.99
N PHE A 448 -15.11 7.46 -19.31
CA PHE A 448 -13.93 7.90 -18.55
C PHE A 448 -12.65 7.15 -18.99
N PRO A 449 -12.03 7.53 -20.12
CA PRO A 449 -10.87 6.83 -20.69
C PRO A 449 -9.71 6.59 -19.72
N PHE A 450 -9.44 7.55 -18.82
CA PHE A 450 -8.39 7.40 -17.81
C PHE A 450 -8.65 6.20 -16.88
N TYR A 451 -9.89 5.99 -16.46
CA TYR A 451 -10.23 4.99 -15.45
C TYR A 451 -10.49 3.58 -16.02
N GLN A 452 -10.62 3.44 -17.34
CA GLN A 452 -10.96 2.17 -17.99
C GLN A 452 -9.97 1.06 -17.64
N LYS A 453 -8.65 1.30 -17.72
CA LYS A 453 -7.65 0.26 -17.44
C LYS A 453 -7.77 -0.30 -16.02
N LEU A 454 -7.96 0.57 -15.03
CA LEU A 454 -8.10 0.18 -13.63
C LEU A 454 -9.33 -0.69 -13.40
N TYR A 455 -10.49 -0.23 -13.86
CA TYR A 455 -11.75 -0.94 -13.58
C TYR A 455 -11.94 -2.19 -14.43
N LEU A 456 -11.38 -2.25 -15.65
CA LEU A 456 -11.28 -3.49 -16.43
C LEU A 456 -10.39 -4.52 -15.71
N LYS A 457 -9.27 -4.09 -15.09
CA LYS A 457 -8.39 -4.98 -14.31
C LYS A 457 -9.10 -5.58 -13.09
N ILE A 458 -9.96 -4.80 -12.44
CA ILE A 458 -10.79 -5.26 -11.31
C ILE A 458 -11.83 -6.28 -11.77
N GLY A 459 -12.38 -6.11 -12.98
CA GLY A 459 -13.32 -7.05 -13.60
C GLY A 459 -14.61 -6.41 -14.11
N PHE A 460 -14.72 -5.09 -14.08
CA PHE A 460 -15.86 -4.36 -14.65
C PHE A 460 -15.80 -4.34 -16.19
N GLN A 461 -16.91 -3.98 -16.81
CA GLN A 461 -17.02 -3.82 -18.27
C GLN A 461 -17.15 -2.34 -18.64
N LEU A 462 -16.85 -2.00 -19.89
CA LEU A 462 -16.97 -0.61 -20.37
C LEU A 462 -18.39 -0.05 -20.22
N GLU A 463 -19.41 -0.91 -20.33
CA GLU A 463 -20.81 -0.55 -20.18
C GLU A 463 -21.31 -0.56 -18.74
N THR A 464 -20.44 -0.86 -17.76
CA THR A 464 -20.84 -0.82 -16.34
C THR A 464 -21.15 0.64 -15.93
N PRO A 465 -22.34 0.91 -15.36
CA PRO A 465 -22.64 2.20 -14.75
C PRO A 465 -21.66 2.57 -13.64
N ILE A 466 -21.17 3.80 -13.63
CA ILE A 466 -20.22 4.24 -12.57
C ILE A 466 -20.84 4.17 -11.17
N GLN A 467 -22.17 4.26 -11.09
CA GLN A 467 -22.94 4.09 -9.85
C GLN A 467 -22.83 2.67 -9.28
N GLU A 468 -22.80 1.64 -10.14
CA GLU A 468 -22.56 0.26 -9.72
C GLU A 468 -21.13 0.06 -9.22
N ILE A 469 -20.16 0.75 -9.84
CA ILE A 469 -18.77 0.73 -9.39
C ILE A 469 -18.68 1.34 -7.98
N PHE A 470 -19.28 2.50 -7.72
CA PHE A 470 -19.30 3.08 -6.37
C PHE A 470 -19.98 2.14 -5.36
N GLN A 471 -21.12 1.56 -5.72
CA GLN A 471 -21.85 0.65 -4.84
C GLN A 471 -21.04 -0.61 -4.52
N TRP A 472 -20.28 -1.14 -5.48
CA TRP A 472 -19.39 -2.26 -5.26
C TRP A 472 -18.31 -1.95 -4.21
N HIS A 473 -17.69 -0.76 -4.27
CA HIS A 473 -16.69 -0.36 -3.27
C HIS A 473 -17.30 -0.21 -1.88
N ILE A 474 -18.49 0.40 -1.79
CA ILE A 474 -19.21 0.55 -0.52
C ILE A 474 -19.52 -0.83 0.06
N ASN A 475 -20.09 -1.73 -0.74
CA ASN A 475 -20.44 -3.08 -0.30
C ASN A 475 -19.22 -3.89 0.12
N LEU A 476 -18.11 -3.77 -0.60
CA LEU A 476 -16.84 -4.41 -0.27
C LEU A 476 -16.37 -4.00 1.13
N LEU A 477 -16.31 -2.68 1.38
CA LEU A 477 -15.82 -2.14 2.66
C LEU A 477 -16.81 -2.42 3.81
N ASP A 478 -18.11 -2.27 3.57
CA ASP A 478 -19.15 -2.60 4.56
C ASP A 478 -19.14 -4.09 4.92
N LYS A 479 -18.81 -4.98 3.97
CA LYS A 479 -18.66 -6.41 4.27
C LYS A 479 -17.49 -6.66 5.20
N ILE A 480 -16.33 -6.05 4.95
CA ILE A 480 -15.12 -6.26 5.76
C ILE A 480 -15.26 -5.70 7.18
N LEU A 481 -16.03 -4.63 7.34
CA LEU A 481 -16.24 -4.00 8.65
C LEU A 481 -17.20 -4.77 9.57
N LYS A 482 -18.12 -5.54 9.00
CA LYS A 482 -19.06 -6.40 9.75
C LYS A 482 -18.34 -7.62 10.28
#